data_AF-A0A9P5YHL3-F1
#
_entry.id   AF-A0A9P5YHL3-F1
#
_cell.length_a   1.000
_cell.length_b   1.000
_cell.length_c   1.000
_cell.angle_alpha   90.00
_cell.angle_beta   90.00
_cell.angle_gamma   90.00
#
_symmetry.space_group_name_H-M   'P 1'
#
loop_
_entity.id
_entity.type
_entity.pdbx_description
1 polymer ?
#
loop_
_entity_poly.entity_id
_entity_poly.type
_entity_poly.pdbx_seq_one_letter_code
_entity_poly.pdbx_strand_id
1 'polypeptide(L)'
;MVNPGAFRGVRKDFLMGEKAAYSAGVAGGYAADALARIQQRYFKRFPIDLPHDVDPPADVLASIDDDAANPVPEVVEPDPQRLTVEEFAAALEEIEARRKLLHFRKGVRGFIFTRARYLY
;
A
#
# COMPACT_ATOMS: atom_id res chain seq x y z
N MET A 1 -25.95 -8.89 -9.17
CA MET A 1 -25.20 -7.62 -9.03
C MET A 1 -23.72 -7.96 -9.04
N VAL A 2 -23.02 -7.64 -10.13
CA VAL A 2 -21.60 -8.00 -10.31
C VAL A 2 -20.77 -7.18 -9.32
N ASN A 3 -19.91 -7.82 -8.52
CA ASN A 3 -19.02 -7.09 -7.62
C ASN A 3 -18.15 -6.14 -8.46
N PRO A 4 -18.28 -4.81 -8.30
CA PRO A 4 -17.63 -3.82 -9.14
C PRO A 4 -16.10 -3.78 -9.00
N GLY A 5 -15.53 -4.68 -8.20
CA GLY A 5 -14.10 -4.77 -7.93
C GLY A 5 -13.68 -3.79 -6.84
N ALA A 6 -12.65 -4.17 -6.09
CA ALA A 6 -12.13 -3.37 -4.99
C ALA A 6 -11.41 -2.10 -5.46
N PHE A 7 -11.08 -1.96 -6.75
CA PHE A 7 -10.32 -0.83 -7.29
C PHE A 7 -11.07 -0.19 -8.45
N ARG A 8 -11.23 1.13 -8.39
CA ARG A 8 -11.84 1.99 -9.42
C ARG A 8 -10.94 3.19 -9.67
N GLY A 9 -11.26 3.98 -10.70
CA GLY A 9 -10.55 5.22 -11.02
C GLY A 9 -9.04 5.03 -11.17
N VAL A 10 -8.28 6.01 -10.67
CA VAL A 10 -6.82 6.08 -10.86
C VAL A 10 -6.07 4.92 -10.22
N ARG A 11 -6.62 4.31 -9.16
CA ARG A 11 -6.02 3.12 -8.52
C ARG A 11 -6.08 1.91 -9.43
N LYS A 12 -7.20 1.73 -10.14
CA LYS A 12 -7.36 0.65 -11.12
C LYS A 12 -6.41 0.86 -12.29
N ASP A 13 -6.31 2.09 -12.79
CA ASP A 13 -5.45 2.42 -13.94
C ASP A 13 -3.97 2.19 -13.61
N PHE A 14 -3.53 2.59 -12.41
CA PHE A 14 -2.19 2.27 -11.92
C PHE A 14 -1.92 0.76 -11.89
N LEU A 15 -2.80 -0.02 -11.27
CA LEU A 15 -2.60 -1.48 -11.15
C LEU A 15 -2.61 -2.19 -12.50
N MET A 16 -3.40 -1.71 -13.47
CA MET A 16 -3.39 -2.24 -14.83
C MET A 16 -2.09 -1.91 -15.57
N GLY A 17 -1.53 -0.72 -15.35
CA GLY A 17 -0.22 -0.33 -15.89
C GLY A 17 0.93 -1.20 -15.35
N GLU A 18 0.87 -1.61 -14.09
CA GLU A 18 1.89 -2.44 -13.43
C GLU A 18 1.84 -3.93 -13.81
N LYS A 19 0.80 -4.37 -14.55
CA LYS A 19 0.61 -5.78 -14.90
C LYS A 19 1.80 -6.35 -15.67
N ALA A 20 2.37 -5.57 -16.60
CA ALA A 20 3.52 -6.00 -17.40
C ALA A 20 4.77 -6.22 -16.53
N ALA A 21 5.05 -5.31 -15.60
CA ALA A 21 6.17 -5.44 -14.67
C ALA A 21 6.02 -6.66 -13.75
N TYR A 22 4.82 -6.91 -13.26
CA TYR A 22 4.52 -8.11 -12.48
C TYR A 22 4.72 -9.38 -13.32
N SER A 23 4.18 -9.43 -14.55
CA SER A 23 4.34 -10.58 -15.45
C SER A 23 5.81 -10.87 -15.76
N ALA A 24 6.64 -9.84 -15.97
CA ALA A 24 8.07 -10.00 -16.15
C ALA A 24 8.75 -10.59 -14.90
N GLY A 25 8.36 -10.15 -13.71
CA GLY A 25 8.83 -10.72 -12.45
C GLY A 25 8.47 -12.18 -12.24
N VAL A 26 7.26 -12.57 -12.64
CA VAL A 26 6.85 -13.98 -12.62
C VAL A 26 7.68 -14.81 -13.61
N ALA A 27 7.82 -14.34 -14.85
CA ALA A 27 8.59 -15.05 -15.87
C ALA A 27 10.08 -15.20 -15.52
N GLY A 28 10.66 -14.20 -14.86
CA GLY A 28 12.06 -14.21 -14.45
C GLY A 28 12.35 -14.77 -13.06
N GLY A 29 11.34 -15.24 -12.32
CA GLY A 29 11.53 -15.84 -10.99
C GLY A 29 11.74 -14.85 -9.84
N TYR A 30 11.52 -13.55 -10.05
CA TYR A 30 11.65 -12.47 -9.05
C TYR A 30 10.31 -11.80 -8.73
N ALA A 31 9.22 -12.59 -8.75
CA ALA A 31 7.86 -12.07 -8.55
C ALA A 31 7.67 -11.34 -7.22
N ALA A 32 8.33 -11.79 -6.15
CA ALA A 32 8.27 -11.14 -4.84
C ALA A 32 8.86 -9.72 -4.87
N ASP A 33 9.99 -9.53 -5.55
CA ASP A 33 10.65 -8.23 -5.67
C ASP A 33 9.87 -7.29 -6.58
N ALA A 34 9.35 -7.81 -7.70
CA ALA A 34 8.47 -7.05 -8.59
C ALA A 34 7.22 -6.57 -7.82
N LEU A 35 6.62 -7.45 -7.03
CA LEU A 35 5.47 -7.12 -6.20
C LEU A 35 5.82 -6.09 -5.11
N ALA A 36 6.98 -6.22 -4.46
CA ALA A 36 7.43 -5.26 -3.45
C ALA A 36 7.61 -3.85 -4.04
N ARG A 37 8.22 -3.75 -5.24
CA ARG A 37 8.37 -2.47 -5.96
C ARG A 37 7.01 -1.85 -6.34
N ILE A 38 6.10 -2.65 -6.87
CA ILE A 38 4.74 -2.21 -7.20
C ILE A 38 4.02 -1.71 -5.94
N GLN A 39 4.15 -2.43 -4.82
CA GLN A 39 3.55 -2.01 -3.54
C GLN A 39 4.15 -0.70 -3.04
N GLN A 40 5.47 -0.52 -3.15
CA GLN A 40 6.14 0.72 -2.77
C GLN A 40 5.59 1.92 -3.55
N ARG A 41 5.55 1.82 -4.88
CA ARG A 41 4.98 2.86 -5.77
C ARG A 41 3.50 3.11 -5.47
N TYR A 42 2.73 2.04 -5.27
CA TYR A 42 1.32 2.14 -4.91
C TYR A 42 1.10 2.96 -3.65
N PHE A 43 1.85 2.69 -2.57
CA PHE A 43 1.65 3.39 -1.30
C PHE A 43 2.20 4.81 -1.28
N LYS A 44 3.13 5.17 -2.18
CA LYS A 44 3.49 6.57 -2.41
C LYS A 44 2.30 7.34 -2.99
N ARG A 45 1.70 6.80 -4.05
CA ARG A 45 0.56 7.41 -4.77
C ARG A 45 -0.74 7.38 -3.99
N PHE A 46 -0.97 6.32 -3.22
CA PHE A 46 -2.21 6.08 -2.49
C PHE A 46 -1.88 5.85 -1.01
N PRO A 47 -1.66 6.94 -0.24
CA PRO A 47 -1.28 6.86 1.16
C PRO A 47 -2.28 6.06 1.98
N ILE A 48 -1.77 5.45 3.05
CA ILE A 48 -2.63 4.67 3.93
C ILE A 48 -3.63 5.55 4.70
N ASP A 49 -3.32 6.81 4.89
CA ASP A 49 -4.22 7.69 5.64
C ASP A 49 -5.35 8.23 4.74
N LEU A 50 -5.30 7.98 3.42
CA LEU A 50 -6.37 8.33 2.49
C LEU A 50 -7.47 7.25 2.45
N PRO A 51 -8.76 7.63 2.55
CA PRO A 51 -9.89 6.71 2.40
C PRO A 51 -9.87 5.94 1.07
N HIS A 52 -10.37 4.70 1.09
CA HIS A 52 -10.29 3.76 -0.04
C HIS A 52 -11.18 4.14 -1.23
N ASP A 53 -12.18 4.99 -0.98
CA ASP A 53 -13.14 5.53 -1.94
C ASP A 53 -12.76 6.91 -2.50
N VAL A 54 -11.76 7.56 -1.89
CA VAL A 54 -11.25 8.87 -2.33
C VAL A 54 -9.96 8.68 -3.10
N ASP A 55 -9.93 9.12 -4.34
CA ASP A 55 -8.73 9.15 -5.15
C ASP A 55 -7.92 10.43 -4.85
N PRO A 56 -6.58 10.37 -4.79
CA PRO A 56 -5.74 11.56 -4.67
C PRO A 56 -5.92 12.46 -5.91
N PRO A 57 -5.82 13.78 -5.74
CA PRO A 57 -5.96 14.69 -6.86
C PRO A 57 -4.76 14.56 -7.83
N ALA A 58 -4.99 14.93 -9.09
CA ALA A 58 -4.05 14.66 -10.19
C ALA A 58 -2.72 15.41 -10.07
N ASP A 59 -2.74 16.60 -9.49
CA ASP A 59 -1.57 17.42 -9.15
C ASP A 59 -0.67 16.72 -8.13
N VAL A 60 -1.25 16.14 -7.07
CA VAL A 60 -0.51 15.35 -6.08
C VAL A 60 0.11 14.13 -6.75
N LEU A 61 -0.65 13.41 -7.59
CA LEU A 61 -0.12 12.25 -8.32
C LEU A 61 1.03 12.60 -9.27
N ALA A 62 0.97 13.75 -9.94
CA ALA A 62 2.03 14.20 -10.86
C ALA A 62 3.31 14.62 -10.13
N SER A 63 3.20 15.04 -8.87
CA SER A 63 4.35 15.45 -8.05
C SER A 63 5.13 14.26 -7.44
N ILE A 64 4.59 13.04 -7.52
CA ILE A 64 5.18 11.87 -6.90
C ILE A 64 6.24 11.25 -7.79
N ASP A 65 7.47 11.24 -7.30
CA ASP A 65 8.58 10.47 -7.87
C ASP A 65 8.53 9.01 -7.35
N ASP A 66 8.14 8.11 -8.24
CA ASP A 66 8.07 6.68 -7.97
C ASP A 66 9.44 6.04 -7.72
N ASP A 67 10.50 6.58 -8.32
CA ASP A 67 11.87 6.03 -8.28
C ASP A 67 12.71 6.63 -7.15
N ALA A 68 12.27 7.75 -6.55
CA ALA A 68 12.89 8.31 -5.36
C ALA A 68 12.99 7.27 -4.23
N ALA A 69 14.09 7.29 -3.47
CA ALA A 69 14.20 6.48 -2.26
C ALA A 69 13.06 6.85 -1.30
N ASN A 70 12.33 5.85 -0.79
CA ASN A 70 11.38 6.12 0.29
C ASN A 70 12.19 6.46 1.55
N PRO A 71 11.97 7.62 2.18
CA PRO A 71 12.42 7.80 3.55
C PRO A 71 11.75 6.71 4.37
N VAL A 72 12.53 5.82 4.99
CA VAL A 72 12.00 4.90 5.99
C VAL A 72 11.61 5.80 7.15
N PRO A 73 10.31 5.98 7.46
CA PRO A 73 9.97 6.69 8.67
C PRO A 73 10.58 5.90 9.82
N GLU A 74 11.51 6.50 10.57
CA GLU A 74 11.93 5.95 11.85
C GLU A 74 10.66 5.81 12.67
N VAL A 75 10.22 4.57 12.90
CA VAL A 75 9.17 4.29 13.86
C VAL A 75 9.83 4.53 15.21
N VAL A 76 9.76 5.77 15.69
CA VAL A 76 10.25 6.12 17.02
C VAL A 76 9.33 5.42 18.01
N GLU A 77 9.87 4.43 18.72
CA GLU A 77 9.16 3.80 19.81
C GLU A 77 8.81 4.89 20.84
N PRO A 78 7.55 4.94 21.32
CA PRO A 78 7.20 5.89 22.36
C PRO A 78 8.10 5.66 23.57
N ASP A 79 8.73 6.72 24.07
CA ASP A 79 9.66 6.63 25.20
C ASP A 79 8.88 6.76 26.51
N PRO A 80 8.82 5.71 27.35
CA PRO A 80 8.06 5.73 28.60
C PRO A 80 8.63 6.70 29.64
N GLN A 81 9.83 7.23 29.45
CA GLN A 81 10.45 8.22 30.34
C GLN A 81 10.17 9.66 29.94
N ARG A 82 9.71 9.90 28.69
CA ARG A 82 9.42 11.23 28.16
C ARG A 82 7.92 11.55 28.08
N LEU A 83 7.09 10.51 27.99
CA LEU A 83 5.63 10.63 27.88
C LEU A 83 4.97 10.37 29.23
N THR A 84 3.86 11.04 29.48
CA THR A 84 2.98 10.64 30.60
C THR A 84 2.37 9.26 30.33
N VAL A 85 1.87 8.59 31.37
CA VAL A 85 1.25 7.26 31.24
C VAL A 85 0.09 7.27 30.24
N GLU A 86 -0.69 8.36 30.20
CA GLU A 86 -1.82 8.54 29.29
C GLU A 86 -1.36 8.76 27.83
N GLU A 87 -0.35 9.61 27.62
CA GLU A 87 0.21 9.88 26.28
C GLU A 87 0.93 8.65 25.71
N PHE A 88 1.60 7.87 26.55
CA PHE A 88 2.25 6.62 26.17
C PHE A 88 1.23 5.56 25.74
N ALA A 89 0.13 5.42 26.48
CA ALA A 89 -0.95 4.50 26.13
C ALA A 89 -1.61 4.89 24.79
N ALA A 90 -1.90 6.18 24.58
CA ALA A 90 -2.47 6.68 23.33
C ALA A 90 -1.54 6.45 22.12
N ALA A 91 -0.24 6.68 22.28
CA ALA A 91 0.75 6.45 21.23
C ALA A 91 0.84 4.95 20.84
N LEU A 92 0.75 4.04 21.81
CA LEU A 92 0.71 2.60 21.53
C LEU A 92 -0.56 2.19 20.76
N GLU A 93 -1.72 2.73 21.11
CA GLU A 93 -2.98 2.45 20.42
C GLU A 93 -2.95 2.92 18.96
N GLU A 94 -2.41 4.12 18.68
CA GLU A 94 -2.25 4.61 17.31
C GLU A 94 -1.33 3.72 16.46
N ILE A 95 -0.20 3.29 17.04
CA ILE A 95 0.74 2.37 16.37
C ILE A 95 0.06 1.03 16.08
N GLU A 96 -0.70 0.48 17.02
CA GLU A 96 -1.46 -0.75 16.81
C GLU A 96 -2.55 -0.60 15.75
N ALA A 97 -3.32 0.49 15.78
CA ALA A 97 -4.35 0.76 14.80
C ALA A 97 -3.74 0.86 13.39
N ARG A 98 -2.62 1.58 13.26
CA ARG A 98 -1.87 1.69 12.00
C ARG A 98 -1.36 0.33 11.51
N ARG A 99 -0.85 -0.53 12.41
CA ARG A 99 -0.45 -1.92 12.08
C ARG A 99 -1.61 -2.78 11.60
N LYS A 100 -2.75 -2.77 12.31
CA LYS A 100 -3.97 -3.51 11.93
C LYS A 100 -4.45 -3.09 10.53
N LEU A 101 -4.43 -1.79 10.27
CA LEU A 101 -4.85 -1.19 9.00
C LEU A 101 -3.89 -1.54 7.85
N LEU A 102 -2.58 -1.58 8.11
CA LEU A 102 -1.58 -2.11 7.16
C LEU A 102 -1.81 -3.59 6.83
N HIS A 103 -2.06 -4.43 7.83
CA HIS A 103 -2.34 -5.86 7.64
C HIS A 103 -3.61 -6.11 6.83
N PHE A 104 -4.71 -5.43 7.17
CA PHE A 104 -5.97 -5.51 6.42
C PHE A 104 -5.75 -5.18 4.94
N ARG A 105 -5.02 -4.10 4.64
CA ARG A 105 -4.74 -3.70 3.26
C ARG A 105 -3.80 -4.64 2.53
N LYS A 106 -2.84 -5.29 3.20
CA LYS A 106 -2.02 -6.35 2.58
C LYS A 106 -2.87 -7.58 2.20
N GLY A 107 -3.80 -7.99 3.06
CA GLY A 107 -4.69 -9.15 2.83
C GLY A 107 -5.65 -8.97 1.64
N VAL A 108 -6.29 -7.81 1.51
CA VAL A 108 -7.27 -7.54 0.43
C VAL A 108 -6.63 -7.57 -0.98
N ARG A 109 -5.31 -7.30 -1.08
CA ARG A 109 -4.59 -7.23 -2.37
C ARG A 109 -4.00 -8.54 -2.84
N GLY A 110 -3.63 -9.45 -1.93
CA GLY A 110 -3.20 -10.81 -2.30
C GLY A 110 -4.23 -11.52 -3.19
N PHE A 111 -5.51 -11.17 -3.03
CA PHE A 111 -6.60 -11.73 -3.82
C PHE A 111 -6.56 -11.38 -5.32
N ILE A 112 -5.90 -10.29 -5.74
CA ILE A 112 -5.84 -9.88 -7.16
C ILE A 112 -4.76 -10.64 -7.93
N PHE A 113 -3.58 -10.79 -7.33
CA PHE A 113 -2.47 -11.48 -8.00
C PHE A 113 -2.59 -13.00 -7.93
N THR A 114 -3.27 -13.54 -6.92
CA THR A 114 -3.42 -15.00 -6.75
C THR A 114 -4.56 -15.58 -7.59
N ARG A 115 -5.58 -14.78 -7.95
CA ARG A 115 -6.70 -15.24 -8.81
C ARG A 115 -6.43 -15.12 -10.31
N ALA A 116 -5.30 -14.55 -10.71
CA ALA A 116 -4.80 -14.62 -12.09
C ALA A 116 -4.29 -16.02 -12.49
N ARG A 117 -4.30 -17.00 -11.57
CA ARG A 117 -3.89 -18.39 -11.81
C ARG A 117 -5.04 -19.31 -12.26
N TYR A 118 -6.27 -18.80 -12.37
CA TYR A 118 -7.47 -19.59 -12.73
C TYR A 118 -8.34 -18.94 -13.80
N LEU A 119 -7.72 -18.24 -14.74
CA LEU A 119 -8.36 -17.81 -16.00
C LEU A 119 -7.38 -18.00 -17.16
N TYR A 120 -6.92 -19.23 -17.34
CA TYR A 120 -6.55 -19.87 -18.61
C TYR A 120 -6.64 -21.38 -18.40
#